data_AF-A0A067R9V1-F1
#
_entry.id   AF-A0A067R9V1-F1
#
_cell.length_a   1.000
_cell.length_b   1.000
_cell.length_c   1.000
_cell.angle_alpha   90.00
_cell.angle_beta   90.00
_cell.angle_gamma   90.00
#
_symmetry.space_group_name_H-M   'P 1'
#
loop_
_entity.id
_entity.type
_entity.pdbx_description
1 polymer ?
#
loop_
_entity_poly.entity_id
_entity_poly.type
_entity_poly.pdbx_seq_one_letter_code
_entity_poly.pdbx_strand_id
1 'polypeptide(L)'
;MNGRKVYEVPNRILRFQRPDNFSVGVAARLPEAYKKFWYEWKKQKPTPVHYIPEPGKWKRDPETGVVTPVQNVPIPVLYPNECHQGLWGGEGIVKGFQKRDPTRRRVPHFWFPTLLRSVVYSEILDKHMTIIMTQRALDLIHENYGLDHYILKTPACDLQSLLASKLKRKMLLALLKKDLYPDDPVKREDVYNTYKKYLGNYTEEELEWYGLSMFEAIKKQINLEAEMNKPQPLKHVYREGCLRRT
;
A
#
# COMPACT_ATOMS: atom_id res chain seq x y z
N MET A 1 13.03 -14.04 -1.10
CA MET A 1 12.78 -13.67 0.32
C MET A 1 11.38 -14.11 0.68
N ASN A 2 11.24 -15.16 1.49
CA ASN A 2 9.99 -15.88 1.71
C ASN A 2 8.99 -15.06 2.53
N GLY A 3 7.90 -14.63 1.90
CA GLY A 3 6.74 -14.05 2.58
C GLY A 3 6.10 -15.11 3.49
N ARG A 4 6.43 -15.05 4.79
CA ARG A 4 5.78 -15.89 5.81
C ARG A 4 4.31 -15.47 5.91
N LYS A 5 3.40 -16.39 5.64
CA LYS A 5 1.97 -16.25 5.91
C LYS A 5 1.78 -15.90 7.40
N VAL A 6 1.10 -14.79 7.69
CA VAL A 6 0.70 -14.42 9.05
C VAL A 6 -0.53 -15.26 9.41
N TYR A 7 -0.30 -16.44 9.95
CA TYR A 7 -1.35 -17.11 10.73
C TYR A 7 -1.34 -16.47 12.12
N GLU A 8 -2.45 -15.86 12.53
CA GLU A 8 -2.70 -15.53 13.94
C GLU A 8 -2.88 -16.84 14.72
N VAL A 9 -1.76 -17.46 15.08
CA VAL A 9 -1.75 -18.50 16.10
C VAL A 9 -1.98 -17.77 17.43
N PRO A 10 -3.10 -17.98 18.15
CA PRO A 10 -3.30 -17.36 19.44
C PRO A 10 -2.21 -17.89 20.39
N ASN A 11 -1.28 -17.01 20.79
CA ASN A 11 -0.25 -17.27 21.80
C ASN A 11 -0.95 -17.48 23.16
N ARG A 12 -1.55 -18.66 23.38
CA ARG A 12 -2.22 -18.99 24.65
C ARG A 12 -1.26 -19.39 25.78
N ILE A 13 0.03 -19.61 25.47
CA ILE A 13 0.97 -20.25 26.41
C ILE A 13 2.05 -19.28 26.94
N LEU A 14 2.27 -18.13 26.28
CA LEU A 14 3.25 -17.13 26.69
C LEU A 14 2.64 -15.73 26.58
N ARG A 15 2.59 -14.99 27.70
CA ARG A 15 2.11 -13.58 27.79
C ARG A 15 3.00 -12.57 27.03
N PHE A 16 3.90 -13.03 26.16
CA PHE A 16 4.73 -12.15 25.34
C PHE A 16 4.00 -11.87 24.03
N GLN A 17 3.60 -10.60 23.85
CA GLN A 17 3.16 -10.12 22.54
C GLN A 17 4.32 -10.27 21.56
N ARG A 18 4.06 -10.82 20.37
CA ARG A 18 5.09 -10.92 19.34
C ARG A 18 5.55 -9.49 18.99
N PRO A 19 6.87 -9.22 18.93
CA PRO A 19 7.36 -7.92 18.52
C PRO A 19 6.85 -7.59 17.11
N ASP A 20 6.21 -6.43 16.95
CA ASP A 20 5.81 -5.90 15.64
C ASP A 20 7.04 -5.33 14.92
N ASN A 21 6.92 -5.08 13.62
CA ASN A 21 7.99 -4.45 12.83
C ASN A 21 8.45 -3.09 13.41
N PHE A 22 7.58 -2.43 14.18
CA PHE A 22 7.81 -1.13 14.81
C PHE A 22 8.19 -1.21 16.29
N SER A 23 8.50 -2.38 16.85
CA SER A 23 8.85 -2.48 18.27
C SER A 23 10.34 -2.29 18.58
N VAL A 24 11.23 -2.41 17.58
CA VAL A 24 12.69 -2.39 17.79
C VAL A 24 13.40 -1.50 16.76
N GLY A 25 14.51 -0.89 17.17
CA GLY A 25 15.46 -0.22 16.29
C GLY A 25 14.97 1.10 15.71
N VAL A 26 15.49 1.47 14.54
CA VAL A 26 15.10 2.70 13.82
C VAL A 26 13.62 2.66 13.44
N ALA A 27 13.08 1.48 13.12
CA ALA A 27 11.68 1.33 12.73
C ALA A 27 10.71 1.79 13.83
N ALA A 28 11.06 1.62 15.10
CA ALA A 28 10.24 2.12 16.21
C ALA A 28 10.13 3.65 16.25
N ARG A 29 11.21 4.34 15.83
CA ARG A 29 11.31 5.81 15.78
C ARG A 29 10.73 6.41 14.51
N LEU A 30 10.21 5.60 13.58
CA LEU A 30 9.56 6.13 12.38
C LEU A 30 8.33 6.99 12.76
N PRO A 31 8.06 8.06 11.99
CA PRO A 31 6.91 8.93 12.25
C PRO A 31 5.57 8.19 12.21
N GLU A 32 4.60 8.70 12.95
CA GLU A 32 3.23 8.15 12.99
C GLU A 32 2.56 8.17 11.61
N ALA A 33 2.83 9.22 10.82
CA ALA A 33 2.47 9.33 9.41
C ALA A 33 2.82 8.07 8.59
N TYR A 34 4.05 7.56 8.73
CA TYR A 34 4.47 6.35 8.03
C TYR A 34 3.79 5.10 8.59
N LYS A 35 3.61 5.02 9.92
CA LYS A 35 2.92 3.89 10.57
C LYS A 35 1.47 3.79 10.10
N LYS A 36 0.77 4.92 9.95
CA LYS A 36 -0.59 5.01 9.38
C LYS A 36 -0.63 4.41 7.96
N PHE A 37 0.27 4.85 7.08
CA PHE A 37 0.39 4.30 5.72
C PHE A 37 0.69 2.79 5.73
N TRP A 38 1.60 2.33 6.59
CA TRP A 38 1.94 0.91 6.65
C TRP A 38 0.76 0.04 7.10
N TYR A 39 -0.03 0.53 8.07
CA TYR A 39 -1.24 -0.17 8.51
C TYR A 39 -2.32 -0.19 7.43
N GLU A 40 -2.53 0.92 6.73
CA GLU A 40 -3.38 0.97 5.53
C GLU A 40 -2.91 -0.08 4.51
N TRP A 41 -1.60 -0.14 4.22
CA TRP A 41 -1.11 -1.00 3.16
C TRP A 41 -1.08 -2.51 3.52
N LYS A 42 -0.73 -2.87 4.77
CA LYS A 42 -0.47 -4.27 5.16
C LYS A 42 -1.49 -4.89 6.11
N LYS A 43 -2.17 -4.10 6.95
CA LYS A 43 -3.13 -4.64 7.95
C LYS A 43 -4.59 -4.49 7.51
N GLN A 44 -4.92 -3.48 6.70
CA GLN A 44 -6.27 -3.30 6.21
C GLN A 44 -6.71 -4.48 5.33
N LYS A 45 -7.97 -4.91 5.50
CA LYS A 45 -8.55 -5.98 4.69
C LYS A 45 -8.79 -5.45 3.27
N PRO A 46 -8.16 -6.05 2.24
CA PRO A 46 -8.38 -5.64 0.86
C PRO A 46 -9.76 -6.03 0.37
N THR A 47 -10.19 -5.41 -0.72
CA THR A 47 -11.37 -5.80 -1.47
C THR A 47 -11.25 -7.23 -2.01
N PRO A 48 -12.36 -7.99 -2.05
CA PRO A 48 -12.33 -9.36 -2.53
C PRO A 48 -12.13 -9.39 -4.05
N VAL A 49 -11.07 -10.06 -4.51
CA VAL A 49 -10.74 -10.22 -5.94
C VAL A 49 -10.92 -11.67 -6.39
N HIS A 50 -10.27 -12.61 -5.71
CA HIS A 50 -10.22 -14.02 -6.12
C HIS A 50 -11.37 -14.87 -5.57
N TYR A 51 -12.31 -14.27 -4.84
CA TYR A 51 -13.46 -14.95 -4.27
C TYR A 51 -14.66 -14.01 -4.24
N ILE A 52 -15.86 -14.59 -4.29
CA ILE A 52 -17.11 -13.86 -4.19
C ILE A 52 -17.55 -13.88 -2.72
N PRO A 53 -17.65 -12.74 -2.04
CA PRO A 53 -18.14 -12.71 -0.67
C PRO A 53 -19.64 -13.02 -0.63
N GLU A 54 -20.07 -13.87 0.31
CA GLU A 54 -21.48 -14.07 0.59
C GLU A 54 -22.03 -12.83 1.34
N PRO A 55 -23.19 -12.28 0.93
CA PRO A 55 -23.80 -11.16 1.63
C PRO A 55 -24.45 -11.59 2.95
N GLY A 56 -24.52 -10.67 3.91
CA GLY A 56 -25.14 -10.89 5.21
C GLY A 56 -24.21 -11.54 6.25
N LYS A 57 -24.73 -11.67 7.48
CA LYS A 57 -24.00 -12.28 8.62
C LYS A 57 -24.40 -13.73 8.86
N TRP A 58 -25.58 -14.12 8.40
CA TRP A 58 -26.19 -15.41 8.66
C TRP A 58 -26.77 -15.93 7.37
N LYS A 59 -26.63 -17.22 7.13
CA LYS A 59 -27.29 -17.94 6.04
C LYS A 59 -28.12 -19.07 6.61
N ARG A 60 -29.25 -19.32 5.96
CA ARG A 60 -30.13 -20.43 6.30
C ARG A 60 -29.98 -21.49 5.22
N ASP A 61 -29.65 -22.70 5.63
CA ASP A 61 -29.55 -23.82 4.70
C ASP A 61 -30.96 -24.19 4.19
N PRO A 62 -31.16 -24.34 2.87
CA PRO A 62 -32.49 -24.57 2.31
C PRO A 62 -33.04 -25.96 2.67
N GLU A 63 -32.17 -26.95 2.85
CA GLU A 63 -32.58 -28.34 3.11
C GLU A 63 -32.80 -28.62 4.61
N THR A 64 -31.89 -28.15 5.47
CA THR A 64 -31.92 -28.44 6.91
C THR A 64 -32.61 -27.33 7.72
N GLY A 65 -32.77 -26.14 7.14
CA GLY A 65 -33.34 -24.96 7.81
C GLY A 65 -32.44 -24.37 8.90
N VAL A 66 -31.24 -24.91 9.12
CA VAL A 66 -30.29 -24.47 10.15
C VAL A 66 -29.69 -23.13 9.74
N VAL A 67 -29.56 -22.22 10.71
CA VAL A 67 -28.97 -20.90 10.51
C VAL A 67 -27.49 -20.96 10.92
N THR A 68 -26.59 -20.75 9.96
CA THR A 68 -25.14 -20.72 10.17
C THR A 68 -24.57 -19.32 9.91
N PRO A 69 -23.53 -18.89 10.64
CA PRO A 69 -22.90 -17.60 10.38
C PRO A 69 -22.09 -17.65 9.07
N VAL A 70 -22.24 -16.61 8.25
CA VAL A 70 -21.48 -16.44 7.00
C VAL A 70 -20.04 -16.04 7.33
N GLN A 71 -19.07 -16.74 6.75
CA GLN A 71 -17.65 -16.47 6.96
C GLN A 71 -16.94 -16.21 5.63
N ASN A 72 -16.67 -14.94 5.36
CA ASN A 72 -15.91 -14.52 4.18
C ASN A 72 -14.41 -14.56 4.49
N VAL A 73 -13.76 -15.69 4.18
CA VAL A 73 -12.32 -15.88 4.38
C VAL A 73 -11.57 -15.61 3.08
N PRO A 74 -10.63 -14.64 3.04
CA PRO A 74 -9.90 -14.31 1.82
C PRO A 74 -8.92 -15.42 1.43
N ILE A 75 -8.79 -15.64 0.11
CA ILE A 75 -7.81 -16.58 -0.44
C ILE A 75 -6.41 -15.99 -0.30
N PRO A 76 -5.41 -16.75 0.19
CA PRO A 76 -4.04 -16.27 0.29
C PRO A 76 -3.41 -16.09 -1.10
N VAL A 77 -3.09 -14.84 -1.43
CA VAL A 77 -2.45 -14.44 -2.70
C VAL A 77 -0.95 -14.24 -2.48
N LEU A 78 -0.15 -14.63 -3.47
CA LEU A 78 1.27 -14.35 -3.53
C LEU A 78 1.53 -13.17 -4.47
N TYR A 79 2.15 -12.12 -3.95
CA TYR A 79 2.58 -10.96 -4.73
C TYR A 79 4.09 -11.05 -4.98
N PRO A 80 4.53 -11.27 -6.23
CA PRO A 80 5.94 -11.29 -6.56
C PRO A 80 6.47 -9.84 -6.69
N ASN A 81 7.79 -9.65 -6.79
CA ASN A 81 8.40 -8.31 -6.78
C ASN A 81 8.00 -7.49 -8.02
N GLU A 82 7.72 -8.15 -9.13
CA GLU A 82 7.26 -7.58 -10.40
C GLU A 82 5.92 -6.86 -10.24
N CYS A 83 5.07 -7.31 -9.31
CA CYS A 83 3.82 -6.62 -8.98
C CYS A 83 4.06 -5.19 -8.49
N HIS A 84 5.20 -4.92 -7.86
CA HIS A 84 5.55 -3.57 -7.39
C HIS A 84 6.01 -2.63 -8.51
N GLN A 85 6.32 -3.16 -9.70
CA GLN A 85 6.72 -2.40 -10.89
C GLN A 85 5.53 -2.11 -11.82
N GLY A 86 4.38 -2.76 -11.62
CA GLY A 86 3.19 -2.63 -12.45
C GLY A 86 1.94 -2.25 -11.66
N LEU A 87 0.77 -2.33 -12.30
CA LEU A 87 -0.54 -2.11 -11.69
C LEU A 87 -1.44 -3.34 -11.91
N TRP A 88 -1.53 -4.21 -10.91
CA TRP A 88 -2.26 -5.49 -11.05
C TRP A 88 -3.70 -5.42 -10.51
N GLY A 89 -4.14 -4.29 -9.95
CA GLY A 89 -5.53 -4.11 -9.52
C GLY A 89 -5.98 -5.07 -8.40
N GLY A 90 -5.05 -5.42 -7.50
CA GLY A 90 -5.29 -6.40 -6.42
C GLY A 90 -5.20 -7.86 -6.85
N GLU A 91 -4.95 -8.14 -8.13
CA GLU A 91 -4.64 -9.49 -8.58
C GLU A 91 -3.23 -9.92 -8.16
N GLY A 92 -3.04 -11.22 -8.05
CA GLY A 92 -1.74 -11.82 -7.79
C GLY A 92 -1.79 -13.32 -8.04
N ILE A 93 -0.74 -14.02 -7.66
CA ILE A 93 -0.61 -15.44 -7.96
C ILE A 93 -1.33 -16.23 -6.87
N VAL A 94 -2.33 -17.02 -7.26
CA VAL A 94 -3.01 -17.94 -6.34
C VAL A 94 -2.31 -19.29 -6.39
N LYS A 95 -1.87 -19.78 -5.22
CA LYS A 95 -1.29 -21.12 -5.07
C LYS A 95 -2.30 -22.04 -4.41
N GLY A 96 -2.63 -23.15 -5.06
CA GLY A 96 -3.55 -24.13 -4.49
C GLY A 96 -3.46 -25.50 -5.15
N PHE A 97 -4.56 -26.24 -5.07
CA PHE A 97 -4.69 -27.56 -5.67
C PHE A 97 -5.90 -27.55 -6.59
N GLN A 98 -5.72 -28.07 -7.80
CA GLN A 98 -6.80 -28.30 -8.73
C GLN A 98 -7.20 -29.78 -8.67
N LYS A 99 -8.50 -30.04 -8.65
CA LYS A 99 -9.06 -31.39 -8.77
C LYS A 99 -10.00 -31.38 -9.96
N ARG A 100 -9.63 -32.08 -11.04
CA ARG A 100 -10.42 -32.12 -12.29
C ARG A 100 -11.65 -33.01 -12.18
N ASP A 101 -11.57 -34.05 -11.35
CA ASP A 101 -12.63 -35.04 -11.14
C ASP A 101 -12.69 -35.43 -9.65
N PRO A 102 -13.89 -35.64 -9.06
CA PRO A 102 -14.04 -36.02 -7.65
C PRO A 102 -13.31 -37.31 -7.24
N THR A 103 -13.11 -38.24 -8.16
CA THR A 103 -12.43 -39.53 -7.90
C THR A 103 -10.92 -39.44 -8.06
N ARG A 104 -10.43 -38.46 -8.85
CA ARG A 104 -9.01 -38.31 -9.14
C ARG A 104 -8.24 -37.61 -8.02
N ARG A 105 -6.94 -37.87 -7.95
CA ARG A 105 -6.03 -37.18 -7.02
C ARG A 105 -5.91 -35.68 -7.36
N ARG A 106 -5.82 -34.84 -6.34
CA ARG A 106 -5.56 -33.40 -6.50
C ARG A 106 -4.14 -33.14 -6.97
N VAL A 107 -3.97 -32.14 -7.83
CA VAL A 107 -2.67 -31.74 -8.41
C VAL A 107 -2.38 -30.29 -7.98
N PRO A 108 -1.15 -29.95 -7.53
CA PRO A 108 -0.79 -28.57 -7.22
C PRO A 108 -0.86 -27.69 -8.47
N HIS A 109 -1.44 -26.50 -8.35
CA HIS A 109 -1.57 -25.56 -9.46
C HIS A 109 -1.36 -24.11 -9.00
N PHE A 110 -0.84 -23.30 -9.92
CA PHE A 110 -0.64 -21.87 -9.75
C PHE A 110 -1.46 -21.14 -10.80
N TRP A 111 -2.37 -20.29 -10.34
CA TRP A 111 -3.13 -19.41 -11.23
C TRP A 111 -2.40 -18.07 -11.32
N PHE A 112 -1.92 -17.75 -12.51
CA PHE A 112 -1.24 -16.50 -12.82
C PHE A 112 -2.24 -15.50 -13.44
N PRO A 113 -2.15 -14.20 -13.10
CA PRO A 113 -2.93 -13.17 -13.77
C PRO A 113 -2.42 -12.96 -15.20
N THR A 114 -3.30 -12.49 -16.08
CA THR A 114 -2.94 -12.12 -17.46
C THR A 114 -2.34 -10.73 -17.46
N LEU A 115 -1.03 -10.64 -17.77
CA LEU A 115 -0.30 -9.39 -17.81
C LEU A 115 -0.28 -8.82 -19.24
N LEU A 116 -0.56 -7.53 -19.35
CA LEU A 116 -0.56 -6.76 -20.59
C LEU A 116 0.27 -5.49 -20.43
N ARG A 117 0.93 -5.07 -21.49
CA ARG A 117 1.69 -3.81 -21.50
C ARG A 117 0.79 -2.73 -22.11
N SER A 118 0.37 -1.77 -21.29
CA SER A 118 -0.49 -0.67 -21.72
C SER A 118 0.23 0.68 -21.59
N VAL A 119 -0.20 1.65 -22.38
CA VAL A 119 0.21 3.06 -22.25
C VAL A 119 -0.93 3.81 -21.60
N VAL A 120 -0.67 4.42 -20.44
CA VAL A 120 -1.68 5.20 -19.72
C VAL A 120 -1.18 6.62 -19.55
N TYR A 121 -2.10 7.58 -19.64
CA TYR A 121 -1.83 9.00 -19.45
C TYR A 121 -2.28 9.45 -18.07
N SER A 122 -1.48 10.32 -17.44
CA SER A 122 -1.84 11.02 -16.21
C SER A 122 -1.98 12.51 -16.51
N GLU A 123 -3.13 13.08 -16.15
CA GLU A 123 -3.45 14.49 -16.34
C GLU A 123 -2.70 15.36 -15.33
N ILE A 124 -2.59 14.92 -14.07
CA ILE A 124 -1.91 15.66 -13.00
C ILE A 124 -0.41 15.80 -13.30
N LEU A 125 0.20 14.74 -13.83
CA LEU A 125 1.64 14.71 -14.11
C LEU A 125 1.99 15.08 -15.56
N ASP A 126 0.99 15.26 -16.43
CA ASP A 126 1.12 15.53 -17.87
C ASP A 126 2.06 14.56 -18.60
N LYS A 127 1.91 13.25 -18.33
CA LYS A 127 2.85 12.23 -18.81
C LYS A 127 2.15 10.94 -19.24
N HIS A 128 2.58 10.42 -20.39
CA HIS A 128 2.30 9.04 -20.80
C HIS A 128 3.31 8.08 -20.16
N MET A 129 2.81 6.97 -19.64
CA MET A 129 3.60 5.94 -18.98
C MET A 129 3.27 4.57 -19.56
N THR A 130 4.29 3.81 -19.96
CA THR A 130 4.15 2.38 -20.27
C THR A 130 4.18 1.57 -18.98
N ILE A 131 3.07 0.93 -18.64
CA ILE A 131 2.92 0.15 -17.39
C ILE A 131 2.46 -1.26 -17.73
N ILE A 132 2.99 -2.25 -17.00
CA ILE A 132 2.47 -3.63 -17.04
C ILE A 132 1.24 -3.69 -16.13
N MET A 133 0.12 -4.08 -16.70
CA MET A 133 -1.17 -4.11 -16.04
C MET A 133 -1.89 -5.43 -16.21
N THR A 134 -2.99 -5.62 -15.49
CA THR A 134 -3.96 -6.69 -15.72
C THR A 134 -5.22 -6.15 -16.40
N GLN A 135 -6.07 -7.02 -16.96
CA GLN A 135 -7.36 -6.60 -17.54
C GLN A 135 -8.24 -5.91 -16.50
N ARG A 136 -8.34 -6.50 -15.30
CA ARG A 136 -9.05 -5.88 -14.17
C ARG A 136 -8.55 -4.48 -13.84
N ALA A 137 -7.23 -4.25 -13.87
CA ALA A 137 -6.70 -2.92 -13.58
C ALA A 137 -7.13 -1.88 -14.64
N LEU A 138 -7.28 -2.28 -15.92
CA LEU A 138 -7.87 -1.42 -16.95
C LEU A 138 -9.35 -1.14 -16.67
N ASP A 139 -10.12 -2.17 -16.31
CA ASP A 139 -11.55 -2.02 -15.98
C ASP A 139 -11.74 -1.06 -14.81
N LEU A 140 -10.93 -1.19 -13.75
CA LEU A 140 -10.98 -0.29 -12.59
C LEU A 140 -10.60 1.16 -12.95
N ILE A 141 -9.72 1.36 -13.92
CA ILE A 141 -9.41 2.71 -14.43
C ILE A 141 -10.62 3.29 -15.17
N HIS A 142 -11.29 2.48 -15.99
CA HIS A 142 -12.50 2.91 -16.69
C HIS A 142 -13.65 3.20 -15.72
N GLU A 143 -13.87 2.35 -14.71
CA GLU A 143 -14.89 2.55 -13.66
C GLU A 143 -14.69 3.84 -12.86
N ASN A 144 -13.43 4.28 -12.71
CA ASN A 144 -13.11 5.52 -12.01
C ASN A 144 -12.89 6.71 -12.94
N TYR A 145 -13.22 6.58 -14.23
CA TYR A 145 -13.11 7.65 -15.24
C TYR A 145 -11.70 8.23 -15.38
N GLY A 146 -10.67 7.41 -15.25
CA GLY A 146 -9.28 7.82 -15.46
C GLY A 146 -8.29 7.25 -14.47
N LEU A 147 -7.01 7.25 -14.85
CA LEU A 147 -5.91 6.72 -14.04
C LEU A 147 -5.75 7.48 -12.73
N ASP A 148 -5.78 8.80 -12.80
CA ASP A 148 -5.51 9.67 -11.66
C ASP A 148 -6.61 9.51 -10.60
N HIS A 149 -7.88 9.47 -11.03
CA HIS A 149 -9.00 9.16 -10.14
C HIS A 149 -8.88 7.77 -9.52
N TYR A 150 -8.52 6.76 -10.31
CA TYR A 150 -8.30 5.40 -9.81
C TYR A 150 -7.23 5.37 -8.73
N ILE A 151 -6.03 5.93 -8.97
CA ILE A 151 -4.91 5.92 -8.03
C ILE A 151 -5.25 6.73 -6.76
N LEU A 152 -5.88 7.90 -6.89
CA LEU A 152 -6.14 8.77 -5.74
C LEU A 152 -7.26 8.22 -4.85
N LYS A 153 -8.30 7.62 -5.43
CA LYS A 153 -9.45 7.06 -4.71
C LYS A 153 -9.15 5.72 -4.04
N THR A 154 -8.32 4.88 -4.67
CA THR A 154 -8.04 3.54 -4.13
C THR A 154 -7.06 3.59 -2.94
N PRO A 155 -7.31 2.82 -1.87
CA PRO A 155 -6.38 2.72 -0.75
C PRO A 155 -5.16 1.86 -1.13
N ALA A 156 -4.07 2.03 -0.39
CA ALA A 156 -2.83 1.30 -0.66
C ALA A 156 -2.99 -0.23 -0.58
N CYS A 157 -3.90 -0.73 0.28
CA CYS A 157 -4.19 -2.17 0.38
C CYS A 157 -4.79 -2.78 -0.88
N ASP A 158 -5.53 -2.02 -1.69
CA ASP A 158 -6.15 -2.53 -2.91
C ASP A 158 -5.20 -2.40 -4.10
N LEU A 159 -4.38 -1.35 -4.12
CA LEU A 159 -3.38 -1.14 -5.17
C LEU A 159 -2.29 -2.22 -5.16
N GLN A 160 -1.85 -2.68 -3.98
CA GLN A 160 -0.77 -3.67 -3.77
C GLN A 160 0.54 -3.42 -4.55
N SER A 161 0.78 -2.19 -5.02
CA SER A 161 1.93 -1.83 -5.84
C SER A 161 2.68 -0.62 -5.27
N LEU A 162 4.01 -0.73 -5.15
CA LEU A 162 4.86 0.37 -4.73
C LEU A 162 4.90 1.48 -5.78
N LEU A 163 4.90 1.14 -7.07
CA LEU A 163 4.81 2.11 -8.15
C LEU A 163 3.55 2.98 -7.98
N ALA A 164 2.40 2.34 -7.74
CA ALA A 164 1.13 3.03 -7.54
C ALA A 164 1.18 4.00 -6.35
N SER A 165 1.68 3.54 -5.20
CA SER A 165 1.78 4.38 -4.00
C SER A 165 2.76 5.56 -4.20
N LYS A 166 3.85 5.35 -4.96
CA LYS A 166 4.79 6.42 -5.32
C LYS A 166 4.18 7.42 -6.30
N LEU A 167 3.38 6.96 -7.26
CA LEU A 167 2.61 7.82 -8.17
C LEU A 167 1.58 8.64 -7.40
N LYS A 168 0.81 8.00 -6.51
CA LYS A 168 -0.15 8.66 -5.62
C LYS A 168 0.49 9.79 -4.83
N ARG A 169 1.64 9.52 -4.20
CA ARG A 169 2.42 10.56 -3.51
C ARG A 169 2.81 11.70 -4.45
N LYS A 170 3.38 11.40 -5.62
CA LYS A 170 3.81 12.43 -6.58
C LYS A 170 2.66 13.32 -7.03
N MET A 171 1.51 12.73 -7.34
CA MET A 171 0.29 13.44 -7.73
C MET A 171 -0.21 14.36 -6.61
N LEU A 172 -0.30 13.85 -5.38
CA LEU A 172 -0.75 14.64 -4.22
C LEU A 172 0.21 15.79 -3.90
N LEU A 173 1.53 15.57 -4.00
CA LEU A 173 2.52 16.63 -3.83
C LEU A 173 2.44 17.70 -4.94
N ALA A 174 2.23 17.29 -6.20
CA ALA A 174 2.03 18.22 -7.31
C ALA A 174 0.79 19.09 -7.10
N LEU A 175 -0.31 18.47 -6.63
CA LEU A 175 -1.54 19.17 -6.28
C LEU A 175 -1.36 20.14 -5.11
N LEU A 176 -0.63 19.74 -4.06
CA LEU A 176 -0.37 20.58 -2.90
C LEU A 176 0.46 21.83 -3.27
N LYS A 177 1.52 21.63 -4.06
CA LYS A 177 2.41 22.71 -4.51
C LYS A 177 1.82 23.57 -5.64
N LYS A 178 0.72 23.14 -6.24
CA LYS A 178 0.12 23.71 -7.47
C LYS A 178 1.12 23.79 -8.62
N ASP A 179 2.03 22.82 -8.68
CA ASP A 179 3.09 22.69 -9.68
C ASP A 179 2.58 21.91 -10.92
N LEU A 180 1.39 22.27 -11.42
CA LEU A 180 0.79 21.64 -12.60
C LEU A 180 0.85 22.60 -13.78
N TYR A 181 1.19 22.13 -14.98
CA TYR A 181 1.18 22.90 -16.23
C TYR A 181 1.75 24.32 -16.08
N PRO A 182 3.09 24.50 -16.01
CA PRO A 182 3.72 25.81 -15.84
C PRO A 182 3.28 26.83 -16.91
N ASP A 183 3.05 26.36 -18.13
CA ASP A 183 2.77 27.18 -19.31
C ASP A 183 1.28 27.55 -19.46
N ASP A 184 0.35 26.71 -18.96
CA ASP A 184 -1.10 26.86 -19.17
C ASP A 184 -1.87 27.05 -17.84
N PRO A 185 -2.15 28.30 -17.42
CA PRO A 185 -2.81 28.57 -16.14
C PRO A 185 -4.28 28.12 -16.11
N VAL A 186 -4.99 28.19 -17.24
CA VAL A 186 -6.41 27.76 -17.33
C VAL A 186 -6.52 26.27 -17.04
N LYS A 187 -5.72 25.45 -17.75
CA LYS A 187 -5.69 24.00 -17.56
C LYS A 187 -5.23 23.61 -16.16
N ARG A 188 -4.28 24.35 -15.57
CA ARG A 188 -3.84 24.17 -14.18
C ARG A 188 -5.02 24.31 -13.20
N GLU A 189 -5.83 25.35 -13.34
CA GLU A 189 -6.98 25.57 -12.46
C GLU A 189 -8.06 24.51 -12.66
N ASP A 190 -8.33 24.11 -13.90
CA ASP A 190 -9.32 23.05 -14.21
C ASP A 190 -8.93 21.70 -13.58
N VAL A 191 -7.68 21.27 -13.78
CA VAL A 191 -7.15 20.04 -13.21
C VAL A 191 -7.14 20.14 -11.67
N TYR A 192 -6.67 21.26 -11.12
CA TYR A 192 -6.69 21.46 -9.67
C TYR A 192 -8.10 21.37 -9.10
N ASN A 193 -9.08 22.00 -9.73
CA ASN A 193 -10.49 21.97 -9.32
C ASN A 193 -11.08 20.56 -9.39
N THR A 194 -10.66 19.75 -10.35
CA THR A 194 -11.10 18.36 -10.52
C THR A 194 -10.58 17.44 -9.41
N TYR A 195 -9.31 17.60 -9.01
CA TYR A 195 -8.64 16.70 -8.07
C TYR A 195 -8.47 17.23 -6.63
N LYS A 196 -8.80 18.51 -6.34
CA LYS A 196 -8.66 19.09 -4.98
C LYS A 196 -9.38 18.32 -3.88
N LYS A 197 -10.45 17.59 -4.20
CA LYS A 197 -11.21 16.76 -3.26
C LYS A 197 -10.36 15.72 -2.53
N TYR A 198 -9.25 15.28 -3.12
CA TYR A 198 -8.39 14.26 -2.54
C TYR A 198 -7.36 14.82 -1.54
N LEU A 199 -7.11 16.13 -1.53
CA LEU A 199 -6.13 16.77 -0.64
C LEU A 199 -6.57 16.74 0.84
N GLY A 200 -7.88 16.85 1.10
CA GLY A 200 -8.40 16.94 2.48
C GLY A 200 -8.10 15.73 3.37
N ASN A 201 -7.71 14.60 2.79
CA ASN A 201 -7.44 13.37 3.53
C ASN A 201 -6.00 13.26 4.06
N TYR A 202 -5.09 14.13 3.60
CA TYR A 202 -3.65 13.98 3.83
C TYR A 202 -3.01 15.29 4.30
N THR A 203 -2.09 15.19 5.26
CA THR A 203 -1.20 16.29 5.64
C THR A 203 0.10 16.26 4.83
N GLU A 204 0.82 17.38 4.77
CA GLU A 204 2.10 17.45 4.06
C GLU A 204 3.12 16.43 4.61
N GLU A 205 3.17 16.29 5.93
CA GLU A 205 3.99 15.28 6.61
C GLU A 205 3.58 13.85 6.20
N GLU A 206 2.28 13.54 6.14
CA GLU A 206 1.81 12.22 5.70
C GLU A 206 2.24 11.90 4.27
N LEU A 207 2.14 12.88 3.36
CA LEU A 207 2.53 12.71 1.97
C LEU A 207 4.02 12.45 1.81
N GLU A 208 4.86 13.09 2.62
CA GLU A 208 6.31 12.93 2.54
C GLU A 208 6.76 11.48 2.82
N TRP A 209 6.01 10.77 3.66
CA TRP A 209 6.27 9.39 4.06
C TRP A 209 5.44 8.35 3.29
N TYR A 210 4.39 8.78 2.59
CA TYR A 210 3.51 7.90 1.83
C TYR A 210 4.25 7.15 0.70
N GLY A 211 3.95 5.87 0.50
CA GLY A 211 4.48 5.08 -0.62
C GLY A 211 5.97 4.74 -0.54
N LEU A 212 6.65 5.02 0.58
CA LEU A 212 7.99 4.52 0.84
C LEU A 212 7.92 3.03 1.23
N SER A 213 8.86 2.24 0.73
CA SER A 213 9.08 0.89 1.29
C SER A 213 9.68 0.99 2.69
N MET A 214 9.56 -0.07 3.50
CA MET A 214 10.14 -0.11 4.85
C MET A 214 11.64 0.21 4.85
N PHE A 215 12.38 -0.32 3.89
CA PHE A 215 13.81 -0.06 3.75
C PHE A 215 14.10 1.41 3.41
N GLU A 216 13.34 1.98 2.46
CA GLU A 216 13.47 3.40 2.09
C GLU A 216 13.11 4.33 3.27
N ALA A 217 12.07 3.99 4.02
CA ALA A 217 11.64 4.75 5.20
C ALA A 217 12.70 4.71 6.31
N ILE A 218 13.24 3.53 6.61
CA ILE A 218 14.35 3.40 7.58
C ILE A 218 15.56 4.20 7.12
N LYS A 219 15.95 4.10 5.85
CA LYS A 219 17.09 4.85 5.30
C LYS A 219 16.86 6.35 5.41
N LYS A 220 15.66 6.83 5.08
CA LYS A 220 15.28 8.24 5.22
C LYS A 220 15.39 8.71 6.67
N GLN A 221 14.88 7.91 7.62
CA GLN A 221 14.97 8.22 9.04
C GLN A 221 16.40 8.27 9.57
N ILE A 222 17.26 7.32 9.16
CA ILE A 222 18.69 7.32 9.53
C ILE A 222 19.37 8.60 9.03
N ASN A 223 19.08 9.02 7.79
CA ASN A 223 19.67 10.24 7.23
C ASN A 223 19.22 11.48 8.02
N LEU A 224 17.93 11.58 8.38
CA LEU A 224 17.42 12.67 9.21
C LEU A 224 18.09 12.68 10.59
N GLU A 225 18.20 11.52 11.24
CA GLU A 225 18.87 11.39 12.54
C GLU A 225 20.36 11.75 12.45
N ALA A 226 21.04 11.40 11.36
CA ALA A 226 22.44 11.74 11.13
C ALA A 226 22.65 13.25 10.87
N GLU A 227 21.71 13.89 10.19
CA GLU A 227 21.73 15.34 9.95
C GLU A 227 21.44 16.15 11.21
N MET A 228 20.50 15.69 12.04
CA MET A 228 20.17 16.29 13.33
C MET A 228 21.28 16.08 14.36
N ASN A 229 21.83 14.86 14.43
CA ASN A 229 22.85 14.46 15.40
C ASN A 229 24.25 14.43 14.78
N LYS A 230 24.65 15.51 14.10
CA LYS A 230 26.04 15.64 13.65
C LYS A 230 26.94 15.59 14.88
N PRO A 231 27.94 14.68 14.93
CA PRO A 231 28.77 14.53 16.11
C PRO A 231 29.54 15.83 16.34
N GLN A 232 29.19 16.53 17.42
CA GLN A 232 29.91 17.73 17.82
C GLN A 232 31.17 17.32 18.59
N PRO A 233 32.34 17.91 18.29
CA PRO A 233 33.55 17.62 19.04
C PRO A 233 33.34 17.90 20.53
N LEU A 234 33.66 16.92 21.39
CA LEU A 234 33.45 17.00 22.84
C LEU A 234 34.13 18.21 23.48
N LYS A 235 35.19 18.75 22.86
CA LYS A 235 35.86 19.99 23.28
C LYS A 235 34.88 21.16 23.44
N HIS A 236 33.92 21.31 22.52
CA HIS A 236 32.92 22.38 22.61
C HIS A 236 31.96 22.16 23.78
N VAL A 237 31.50 20.92 23.95
CA VAL A 237 30.62 20.51 25.06
C VAL A 237 31.28 20.75 26.42
N TYR A 238 32.54 20.35 26.59
CA TYR A 238 33.28 20.58 27.84
C TYR A 238 33.55 22.06 28.10
N ARG A 239 33.85 22.85 27.06
CA ARG A 239 34.04 24.30 27.19
C ARG A 239 32.77 24.99 27.69
N GLU A 240 31.62 24.67 27.12
CA GLU A 240 30.31 25.18 27.59
C GLU A 240 30.01 24.73 29.02
N GLY A 241 30.32 23.47 29.35
CA GLY A 241 30.16 22.92 30.70
C GLY A 241 31.02 23.63 31.76
N CYS A 242 32.24 24.04 31.42
CA CYS A 242 33.09 24.83 32.31
C CYS A 242 32.52 26.24 32.54
N LEU A 243 32.07 26.92 31.48
CA LEU A 243 31.48 28.27 31.57
C LEU A 243 30.18 28.31 32.38
N ARG A 244 29.39 27.23 32.40
CA ARG A 244 28.15 27.14 33.21
C ARG A 244 28.39 26.84 34.69
N ARG A 245 29.59 26.40 35.08
CA ARG A 245 29.93 26.02 36.46
C ARG A 245 30.61 27.14 37.26
N THR A 246 31.00 28.22 36.58
CA THR A 246 31.50 29.48 37.16
C THR A 246 30.37 30.48 37.28
#